data_AF-A0A8J4C7X0-F1
#
_entry.id   AF-A0A8J4C7X0-F1
#
_cell.length_a   1.000
_cell.length_b   1.000
_cell.length_c   1.000
_cell.angle_alpha   90.00
_cell.angle_beta   90.00
_cell.angle_gamma   90.00
#
_symmetry.space_group_name_H-M   'P 1'
#
loop_
_entity.id
_entity.type
_entity.pdbx_description
1 polymer ?
#
loop_
_entity_poly.entity_id
_entity_poly.type
_entity_poly.pdbx_seq_one_letter_code
_entity_poly.pdbx_strand_id
1 'polypeptide(L)'
;MSSHPAPVVTPPVGFYQRGLEKAQAVMDQALADSTRDRQDAAAAELQSWLSGAGAGTTLLDASPEDLLVYLEEWWLPNHPGRKQEAAGPQAVKGVLSALSGWFSRAGRVGPFDPVSRTGNPCECPWVSDYRKGYTRLQMVGGYEEVSAVPMTEEKYGHLCQYLLDQAASATDVADTLTSLR
;
A
#
# COMPACT_ATOMS: atom_id res chain seq x y z
N MET A 1 -50.58 -35.67 -10.38
CA MET A 1 -49.17 -35.49 -10.76
C MET A 1 -48.39 -35.28 -9.47
N SER A 2 -47.78 -36.33 -8.93
CA SER A 2 -47.03 -36.24 -7.67
C SER A 2 -45.64 -35.71 -7.95
N SER A 3 -45.38 -34.46 -7.54
CA SER A 3 -44.04 -33.88 -7.57
C SER A 3 -43.21 -34.46 -6.42
N HIS A 4 -42.30 -35.39 -6.72
CA HIS A 4 -41.27 -35.77 -5.76
C HIS A 4 -40.34 -34.57 -5.52
N PRO A 5 -40.10 -34.16 -4.26
CA PRO A 5 -39.12 -33.13 -3.96
C PRO A 5 -37.72 -33.64 -4.35
N ALA A 6 -36.94 -32.79 -5.02
CA ALA A 6 -35.57 -33.09 -5.36
C ALA A 6 -34.75 -33.39 -4.09
N PRO A 7 -33.84 -34.38 -4.12
CA PRO A 7 -33.03 -34.72 -2.96
C PRO A 7 -32.15 -33.53 -2.56
N VAL A 8 -32.16 -33.20 -1.27
CA VAL A 8 -31.27 -32.19 -0.69
C VAL A 8 -29.84 -32.75 -0.76
N VAL A 9 -29.04 -32.22 -1.67
CA VAL A 9 -27.63 -32.58 -1.81
C VAL A 9 -26.86 -31.89 -0.68
N THR A 10 -26.53 -32.64 0.36
CA THR A 10 -25.66 -32.13 1.43
C THR A 10 -24.23 -32.05 0.90
N PRO A 11 -23.56 -30.89 0.98
CA PRO A 11 -22.19 -30.77 0.51
C PRO A 11 -21.26 -31.69 1.32
N PRO A 12 -20.22 -32.25 0.69
CA PRO A 12 -19.31 -33.16 1.35
C PRO A 12 -18.55 -32.46 2.48
N VAL A 13 -18.14 -33.23 3.49
CA VAL A 13 -17.28 -32.75 4.58
C VAL A 13 -16.05 -32.05 3.98
N GLY A 14 -15.74 -30.86 4.50
CA GLY A 14 -14.65 -30.01 4.01
C GLY A 14 -14.95 -29.19 2.75
N PHE A 15 -16.18 -29.21 2.20
CA PHE A 15 -16.56 -28.35 1.07
C PHE A 15 -16.37 -26.86 1.39
N TYR A 16 -16.86 -26.41 2.54
CA TYR A 16 -16.73 -25.02 2.98
C TYR A 16 -15.26 -24.60 3.14
N GLN A 17 -14.46 -25.41 3.83
CA GLN A 17 -13.03 -25.14 4.06
C GLN A 17 -12.24 -25.04 2.75
N ARG A 18 -12.44 -25.98 1.82
CA ARG A 18 -11.83 -25.92 0.48
C ARG A 18 -12.29 -24.70 -0.32
N GLY A 19 -13.55 -24.29 -0.12
CA GLY A 19 -14.08 -23.06 -0.69
C GLY A 19 -13.36 -21.82 -0.17
N LEU A 20 -13.13 -21.75 1.15
CA LEU A 20 -12.36 -20.67 1.79
C LEU A 20 -10.90 -20.66 1.34
N GLU A 21 -10.24 -21.81 1.26
CA GLU A 21 -8.85 -21.90 0.78
C GLU A 21 -8.71 -21.39 -0.67
N LYS A 22 -9.65 -21.77 -1.55
CA LYS A 22 -9.69 -21.26 -2.92
C LYS A 22 -9.96 -19.77 -2.98
N ALA A 23 -10.90 -19.27 -2.17
CA ALA A 23 -11.17 -17.85 -2.09
C ALA A 23 -9.95 -17.08 -1.59
N GLN A 24 -9.24 -17.60 -0.58
CA GLN A 24 -8.00 -17.03 -0.08
C GLN A 24 -6.93 -16.94 -1.18
N ALA A 25 -6.70 -18.02 -1.92
CA ALA A 25 -5.73 -18.02 -3.02
C ALA A 25 -6.05 -16.99 -4.12
N VAL A 26 -7.33 -16.69 -4.37
CA VAL A 26 -7.75 -15.64 -5.30
C VAL A 26 -7.54 -14.25 -4.68
N MET A 27 -7.87 -14.08 -3.40
CA MET A 27 -7.63 -12.82 -2.68
C MET A 27 -6.13 -12.50 -2.59
N ASP A 28 -5.27 -13.51 -2.50
CA ASP A 28 -3.82 -13.33 -2.47
C ASP A 28 -3.26 -12.74 -3.78
N GLN A 29 -3.99 -12.88 -4.90
CA GLN A 29 -3.67 -12.26 -6.19
C GLN A 29 -4.13 -10.81 -6.32
N ALA A 30 -4.94 -10.31 -5.38
CA ALA A 30 -5.47 -8.95 -5.44
C ALA A 30 -4.40 -7.86 -5.22
N LEU A 31 -3.22 -8.25 -4.72
CA LEU A 31 -2.14 -7.33 -4.38
C LEU A 31 -0.81 -7.90 -4.87
N ALA A 32 -0.04 -7.08 -5.59
CA ALA A 32 1.32 -7.44 -5.98
C ALA A 32 2.19 -7.69 -4.73
N ASP A 33 3.05 -8.71 -4.77
CA ASP A 33 3.91 -9.10 -3.64
C ASP A 33 4.75 -7.93 -3.13
N SER A 34 5.32 -7.12 -4.03
CA SER A 34 6.09 -5.92 -3.67
C SER A 34 5.29 -4.86 -2.90
N THR A 35 3.97 -4.84 -3.06
CA THR A 35 3.09 -3.96 -2.29
C THR A 35 2.76 -4.57 -0.94
N ARG A 36 2.54 -5.89 -0.87
CA ARG A 36 2.38 -6.62 0.39
C ARG A 36 3.62 -6.45 1.27
N ASP A 37 4.80 -6.69 0.72
CA ASP A 37 6.08 -6.58 1.43
C ASP A 37 6.30 -5.17 1.98
N ARG A 38 5.97 -4.14 1.19
CA ARG A 38 6.06 -2.73 1.64
C ARG A 38 5.13 -2.45 2.83
N GLN A 39 3.92 -2.99 2.78
CA GLN A 39 2.92 -2.81 3.83
C GLN A 39 3.31 -3.57 5.10
N ASP A 40 3.81 -4.80 4.96
CA ASP A 40 4.27 -5.62 6.07
C ASP A 40 5.53 -5.04 6.71
N ALA A 41 6.46 -4.50 5.92
CA ALA A 41 7.65 -3.81 6.43
C ALA A 41 7.29 -2.55 7.23
N ALA A 42 6.40 -1.70 6.71
CA ALA A 42 5.95 -0.51 7.41
C ALA A 42 5.22 -0.86 8.73
N ALA A 43 4.37 -1.90 8.71
CA ALA A 43 3.67 -2.36 9.89
C ALA A 43 4.61 -2.99 10.93
N ALA A 44 5.60 -3.77 10.51
CA ALA A 44 6.59 -4.36 11.40
C ALA A 44 7.41 -3.29 12.13
N GLU A 45 7.80 -2.24 11.41
CA GLU A 45 8.51 -1.10 12.01
C GLU A 45 7.63 -0.37 13.04
N LEU A 46 6.38 -0.04 12.67
CA LEU A 46 5.43 0.58 13.59
C LEU A 46 5.18 -0.30 14.82
N GLN A 47 4.98 -1.61 14.66
CA GLN A 47 4.80 -2.52 15.79
C GLN A 47 6.03 -2.57 16.69
N SER A 48 7.23 -2.55 16.11
CA SER A 48 8.48 -2.50 16.89
C SER A 48 8.54 -1.22 17.72
N TRP A 49 8.16 -0.08 17.16
CA TRP A 49 8.10 1.18 17.87
C TRP A 49 7.02 1.19 18.95
N LEU A 50 5.81 0.70 18.65
CA LEU A 50 4.69 0.66 19.60
C LEU A 50 5.00 -0.20 20.83
N SER A 51 5.68 -1.33 20.64
CA SER A 51 6.09 -2.23 21.73
C SER A 51 7.06 -1.58 22.72
N GLY A 52 7.87 -0.60 22.27
CA GLY A 52 8.85 0.09 23.11
C GLY A 52 8.37 1.45 23.62
N ALA A 53 8.04 2.35 22.70
CA ALA A 53 7.74 3.75 22.98
C ALA A 53 6.22 4.05 22.98
N GLY A 54 5.41 3.25 22.30
CA GLY A 54 3.95 3.44 22.20
C GLY A 54 3.14 2.90 23.39
N ALA A 55 3.71 2.93 24.60
CA ALA A 55 3.08 2.48 25.84
C ALA A 55 2.54 1.02 25.82
N GLY A 56 3.10 0.15 24.97
CA GLY A 56 2.69 -1.25 24.86
C GLY A 56 1.43 -1.49 24.03
N THR A 57 0.98 -0.48 23.28
CA THR A 57 -0.14 -0.61 22.32
C THR A 57 0.25 -1.56 21.18
N THR A 58 -0.73 -2.24 20.56
CA THR A 58 -0.47 -3.07 19.37
C THR A 58 -1.04 -2.41 18.11
N LEU A 59 -0.68 -2.94 16.94
CA LEU A 59 -1.31 -2.51 15.68
C LEU A 59 -2.85 -2.65 15.70
N LEU A 60 -3.41 -3.57 16.48
CA LEU A 60 -4.86 -3.77 16.55
C LEU A 60 -5.59 -2.68 17.35
N ASP A 61 -4.86 -1.92 18.18
CA ASP A 61 -5.40 -0.95 19.13
C ASP A 61 -4.77 0.45 18.98
N ALA A 62 -3.82 0.56 18.04
CA ALA A 62 -3.20 1.81 17.61
C ALA A 62 -4.25 2.86 17.23
N SER A 63 -4.06 4.07 17.75
CA SER A 63 -4.86 5.25 17.48
C SER A 63 -4.20 6.16 16.45
N PRO A 64 -4.94 7.12 15.86
CA PRO A 64 -4.33 8.17 15.06
C PRO A 64 -3.22 8.95 15.79
N GLU A 65 -3.36 9.15 17.10
CA GLU A 65 -2.38 9.84 17.93
C GLU A 65 -1.07 9.06 17.98
N ASP A 66 -1.14 7.75 18.21
CA ASP A 66 0.04 6.87 18.20
C ASP A 66 0.76 6.96 16.85
N LEU A 67 -0.01 7.01 15.75
CA LEU A 67 0.53 7.13 14.40
C LEU A 67 1.21 8.48 14.16
N LEU A 68 0.65 9.58 14.66
CA LEU A 68 1.23 10.91 14.51
C LEU A 68 2.51 11.07 15.35
N VAL A 69 2.51 10.55 16.58
CA VAL A 69 3.71 10.52 17.43
C VAL A 69 4.79 9.64 16.81
N TYR A 70 4.42 8.46 16.30
CA TYR A 70 5.34 7.61 15.53
C TYR A 70 5.99 8.36 14.36
N LEU A 71 5.21 9.11 13.59
CA LEU A 71 5.72 9.84 12.44
C LEU A 71 6.73 10.92 12.85
N GLU A 72 6.38 11.76 13.84
CA GLU A 72 7.21 12.89 14.27
C GLU A 72 8.44 12.47 15.08
N GLU A 73 8.28 11.58 16.04
CA GLU A 73 9.32 11.25 17.02
C GLU A 73 10.25 10.12 16.56
N TRP A 74 9.82 9.32 15.58
CA TRP A 74 10.59 8.16 15.14
C TRP A 74 10.79 8.10 13.64
N TRP A 75 9.71 8.05 12.85
CA TRP A 75 9.84 7.74 11.43
C TRP A 75 10.60 8.84 10.69
N LEU A 76 10.22 10.10 10.87
CA LEU A 76 10.87 11.24 10.21
C LEU A 76 12.36 11.39 10.55
N PRO A 77 12.79 11.32 11.82
CA PRO A 77 14.22 11.33 12.18
C PRO A 77 15.02 10.17 11.56
N ASN A 78 14.41 8.99 11.40
CA ASN A 78 15.10 7.78 10.95
C ASN A 78 14.99 7.51 9.43
N HIS A 79 14.12 8.23 8.73
CA HIS A 79 13.90 8.08 7.28
C HIS A 79 14.17 9.37 6.52
N PRO A 80 15.42 9.88 6.54
CA PRO A 80 15.74 11.10 5.85
C PRO A 80 15.66 10.92 4.32
N GLY A 81 15.38 12.01 3.61
CA GLY A 81 15.35 12.05 2.16
C GLY A 81 16.73 11.81 1.53
N ARG A 82 16.77 11.81 0.19
CA ARG A 82 17.95 11.47 -0.64
C ARG A 82 19.23 12.29 -0.35
N LYS A 83 19.14 13.38 0.43
CA LYS A 83 20.26 14.25 0.82
C LYS A 83 20.44 14.40 2.34
N GLN A 84 19.94 13.44 3.12
CA GLN A 84 19.86 13.53 4.58
C GLN A 84 18.97 14.70 5.09
N GLU A 85 18.20 15.32 4.19
CA GLU A 85 17.17 16.30 4.51
C GLU A 85 15.92 15.59 5.07
N ALA A 86 14.97 16.35 5.62
CA ALA A 86 13.69 15.80 6.05
C ALA A 86 13.02 15.01 4.91
N ALA A 87 12.27 13.97 5.26
CA ALA A 87 11.53 13.18 4.28
C ALA A 87 10.58 14.07 3.46
N GLY A 88 10.54 13.88 2.14
CA GLY A 88 9.61 14.66 1.32
C GLY A 88 8.14 14.31 1.60
N PRO A 89 7.18 15.18 1.26
CA PRO A 89 5.73 14.92 1.45
C PRO A 89 5.25 13.61 0.81
N GLN A 90 5.84 13.23 -0.33
CA GLN A 90 5.52 11.99 -1.02
C GLN A 90 5.96 10.74 -0.24
N ALA A 91 7.04 10.82 0.54
CA ALA A 91 7.50 9.71 1.39
C ALA A 91 6.54 9.49 2.57
N VAL A 92 6.11 10.57 3.23
CA VAL A 92 5.09 10.53 4.29
C VAL A 92 3.77 9.96 3.76
N LYS A 93 3.33 10.40 2.57
CA LYS A 93 2.16 9.81 1.89
C LYS A 93 2.36 8.32 1.61
N GLY A 94 3.56 7.92 1.20
CA GLY A 94 3.92 6.54 0.92
C GLY A 94 3.79 5.62 2.14
N VAL A 95 4.39 6.00 3.27
CA VAL A 95 4.31 5.20 4.51
C VAL A 95 2.88 5.15 5.06
N LEU A 96 2.15 6.26 5.07
CA LEU A 96 0.74 6.27 5.50
C LEU A 96 -0.15 5.42 4.59
N SER A 97 0.10 5.41 3.29
CA SER A 97 -0.62 4.53 2.36
C SER A 97 -0.28 3.06 2.57
N ALA A 98 0.97 2.74 2.92
CA ALA A 98 1.38 1.38 3.23
C ALA A 98 0.69 0.90 4.53
N LEU A 99 0.74 1.72 5.58
CA LEU A 99 0.08 1.43 6.86
C LEU A 99 -1.43 1.31 6.70
N SER A 100 -2.08 2.23 5.99
CA SER A 100 -3.53 2.17 5.72
C SER A 100 -3.93 0.88 5.02
N GLY A 101 -3.15 0.43 4.03
CA GLY A 101 -3.38 -0.83 3.34
C GLY A 101 -3.15 -2.05 4.22
N TRP A 102 -2.17 -2.00 5.12
CA TRP A 102 -1.96 -3.05 6.13
C TRP A 102 -3.15 -3.13 7.10
N PHE A 103 -3.57 -2.01 7.70
CA PHE A 103 -4.70 -1.96 8.63
C PHE A 103 -5.99 -2.48 7.99
N SER A 104 -6.25 -2.14 6.73
CA SER A 104 -7.41 -2.64 6.00
C SER A 104 -7.39 -4.17 5.87
N ARG A 105 -6.23 -4.78 5.58
CA ARG A 105 -6.09 -6.25 5.54
C ARG A 105 -6.21 -6.89 6.92
N ALA A 106 -5.79 -6.19 7.97
CA ALA A 106 -5.95 -6.63 9.36
C ALA A 106 -7.39 -6.47 9.88
N GLY A 107 -8.35 -6.08 9.03
CA GLY A 107 -9.77 -5.91 9.39
C GLY A 107 -10.11 -4.55 10.00
N ARG A 108 -9.14 -3.63 10.09
CA ARG A 108 -9.35 -2.24 10.53
C ARG A 108 -9.72 -1.39 9.31
N VAL A 109 -10.95 -1.53 8.84
CA VAL A 109 -11.45 -0.93 7.60
C VAL A 109 -12.29 0.32 7.88
N GLY A 110 -12.14 1.32 7.02
CA GLY A 110 -12.96 2.53 7.02
C GLY A 110 -12.50 3.59 8.04
N PRO A 111 -13.24 4.70 8.16
CA PRO A 111 -12.86 5.83 9.00
C PRO A 111 -12.68 5.41 10.46
N PHE A 112 -11.64 5.96 11.11
CA PHE A 112 -11.44 5.72 12.54
C PHE A 112 -12.54 6.39 13.38
N ASP A 113 -13.14 5.63 14.28
CA ASP A 113 -14.08 6.14 15.28
C ASP A 113 -13.39 6.28 16.64
N PRO A 114 -13.21 7.50 17.17
CA PRO A 114 -12.55 7.73 18.44
C PRO A 114 -13.35 7.19 19.65
N VAL A 115 -14.66 6.99 19.51
CA VAL A 115 -15.50 6.48 20.61
C VAL A 115 -15.32 4.97 20.77
N SER A 116 -15.45 4.22 19.69
CA SER A 116 -15.25 2.76 19.72
C SER A 116 -13.78 2.33 19.61
N ARG A 117 -12.87 3.26 19.28
CA ARG A 117 -11.45 2.99 18.95
C ARG A 117 -11.28 1.96 17.82
N THR A 118 -12.23 1.91 16.90
CA THR A 118 -12.20 0.99 15.75
C THR A 118 -12.00 1.74 14.43
N GLY A 119 -11.72 1.00 13.36
CA GLY A 119 -11.44 1.57 12.03
C GLY A 119 -9.95 1.81 11.80
N ASN A 120 -9.64 2.33 10.61
CA ASN A 120 -8.28 2.56 10.12
C ASN A 120 -7.73 3.86 10.70
N PRO A 121 -6.69 3.83 11.56
CA PRO A 121 -6.14 5.05 12.18
C PRO A 121 -5.53 6.01 11.15
N CYS A 122 -5.17 5.52 9.95
CA CYS A 122 -4.71 6.37 8.84
C CYS A 122 -5.87 7.15 8.17
N GLU A 123 -7.12 6.71 8.35
CA GLU A 123 -8.33 7.30 7.78
C GLU A 123 -9.07 8.13 8.84
N CYS A 124 -8.42 9.18 9.33
CA CYS A 124 -9.06 10.15 10.22
C CYS A 124 -8.75 11.59 9.77
N PRO A 125 -9.56 12.58 10.20
CA PRO A 125 -9.33 13.98 9.88
C PRO A 125 -7.95 14.48 10.31
N TRP A 126 -7.45 14.04 11.47
CA TRP A 126 -6.17 14.51 12.03
C TRP A 126 -4.97 14.07 11.18
N VAL A 127 -4.95 12.83 10.70
CA VAL A 127 -3.89 12.33 9.80
C VAL A 127 -3.98 13.03 8.43
N SER A 128 -5.18 13.31 7.94
CA SER A 128 -5.38 14.12 6.74
C SER A 128 -4.82 15.52 6.89
N ASP A 129 -5.13 16.20 7.99
CA ASP A 129 -4.70 17.58 8.23
C ASP A 129 -3.20 17.65 8.54
N TYR A 130 -2.65 16.66 9.24
CA TYR A 130 -1.21 16.47 9.39
C TYR A 130 -0.50 16.41 8.03
N ARG A 131 -0.97 15.57 7.09
CA ARG A 131 -0.36 15.48 5.74
C ARG A 131 -0.37 16.82 5.01
N LYS A 132 -1.48 17.56 5.08
CA LYS A 132 -1.58 18.90 4.47
C LYS A 132 -0.61 19.87 5.13
N GLY A 133 -0.56 19.89 6.47
CA GLY A 133 0.35 20.71 7.25
C GLY A 133 1.81 20.42 6.94
N TYR A 134 2.19 19.14 6.94
CA TYR A 134 3.54 18.67 6.61
C TYR A 134 3.95 19.08 5.19
N THR A 135 3.06 18.88 4.21
CA THR A 135 3.31 19.31 2.82
C THR A 135 3.57 20.82 2.76
N ARG A 136 2.74 21.62 3.43
CA ARG A 136 2.90 23.07 3.45
C ARG A 136 4.20 23.50 4.14
N LEU A 137 4.56 22.85 5.25
CA LEU A 137 5.79 23.11 5.99
C LEU A 137 7.02 22.82 5.12
N GLN A 138 7.04 21.69 4.41
CA GLN A 138 8.12 21.34 3.49
C GLN A 138 8.24 22.35 2.34
N MET A 139 7.12 22.77 1.75
CA MET A 139 7.13 23.79 0.69
C MET A 139 7.68 25.13 1.17
N VAL A 140 7.32 25.56 2.39
CA VAL A 140 7.92 26.76 3.01
C VAL A 140 9.41 26.56 3.30
N GLY A 141 9.82 25.33 3.63
CA GLY A 141 11.22 24.93 3.81
C GLY A 141 12.03 24.81 2.50
N GLY A 142 11.45 25.15 1.35
CA GLY A 142 12.14 25.11 0.06
C GLY A 142 12.09 23.75 -0.63
N TYR A 143 11.25 22.81 -0.18
CA TYR A 143 10.97 21.61 -0.93
C TYR A 143 10.32 21.97 -2.27
N GLU A 144 10.94 21.59 -3.37
CA GLU A 144 10.37 21.67 -4.71
C GLU A 144 9.90 20.28 -5.15
N GLU A 145 8.64 20.18 -5.58
CA GLU A 145 8.16 18.96 -6.24
C GLU A 145 8.99 18.73 -7.50
N VAL A 146 9.78 17.64 -7.50
CA VAL A 146 10.57 17.26 -8.65
C VAL A 146 9.61 16.90 -9.78
N SER A 147 9.50 17.81 -10.75
CA SER A 147 8.79 17.55 -11.99
C SER A 147 9.39 16.33 -12.69
N ALA A 148 8.56 15.57 -13.41
CA ALA A 148 9.05 14.45 -14.22
C ALA A 148 10.21 14.92 -15.09
N VAL A 149 11.38 14.30 -14.93
CA VAL A 149 12.58 14.69 -15.70
C VAL A 149 12.31 14.33 -17.16
N PRO A 150 12.30 15.30 -18.08
CA PRO A 150 12.11 15.00 -19.49
C PRO A 150 13.22 14.05 -19.95
N MET A 151 12.84 13.05 -20.74
CA MET A 151 13.78 12.10 -21.31
C MET A 151 14.78 12.86 -22.19
N THR A 152 16.08 12.57 -22.04
CA THR A 152 17.09 13.16 -22.93
C THR A 152 16.88 12.65 -24.35
N GLU A 153 17.26 13.45 -25.35
CA GLU A 153 17.15 13.07 -26.76
C GLU A 153 17.92 11.76 -27.06
N GLU A 154 19.07 11.57 -26.41
CA GLU A 154 19.84 10.32 -26.47
C GLU A 154 19.06 9.12 -25.92
N LYS A 155 18.44 9.24 -24.73
CA LYS A 155 17.60 8.16 -24.17
C LYS A 155 16.37 7.90 -25.03
N TYR A 156 15.81 8.94 -25.63
CA TYR A 156 14.70 8.82 -26.56
C TYR A 156 15.10 8.07 -27.82
N GLY A 157 16.27 8.38 -28.41
CA GLY A 157 16.83 7.65 -29.55
C GLY A 157 17.08 6.18 -29.23
N HIS A 158 17.67 5.87 -28.07
CA HIS A 158 17.86 4.48 -27.62
C HIS A 158 16.54 3.75 -27.42
N LEU A 159 15.52 4.42 -26.88
CA LEU A 159 14.18 3.84 -26.74
C LEU A 159 13.58 3.54 -28.13
N CYS A 160 13.65 4.48 -29.07
CA CYS A 160 13.16 4.25 -30.44
C CYS A 160 13.87 3.08 -31.12
N GLN A 161 15.20 2.99 -30.99
CA GLN A 161 15.96 1.88 -31.57
C GLN A 161 15.57 0.54 -30.94
N TYR A 162 15.47 0.48 -29.61
CA TYR A 162 15.02 -0.71 -28.90
C TYR A 162 13.64 -1.18 -29.37
N LEU A 163 12.69 -0.26 -29.53
CA LEU A 163 11.34 -0.57 -30.01
C LEU A 163 11.34 -1.06 -31.46
N LEU A 164 12.18 -0.48 -32.32
CA LEU A 164 12.35 -0.93 -33.71
C LEU A 164 12.99 -2.32 -33.78
N ASP A 165 14.00 -2.60 -32.97
CA ASP A 165 14.66 -3.91 -32.91
C ASP A 165 13.71 -5.00 -32.39
N GLN A 166 12.87 -4.67 -31.39
CA GLN A 166 11.80 -5.56 -30.90
C GLN A 166 10.75 -5.83 -31.98
N ALA A 167 10.34 -4.80 -32.72
CA ALA A 167 9.38 -4.96 -33.82
C ALA A 167 9.96 -5.76 -35.00
N ALA A 168 11.25 -5.59 -35.30
CA ALA A 168 11.92 -6.31 -36.38
C ALA A 168 12.23 -7.78 -36.05
N SER A 169 12.36 -8.12 -34.76
CA SER A 169 12.60 -9.49 -34.27
C SER A 169 11.32 -10.25 -33.93
N ALA A 170 10.16 -9.57 -33.89
CA ALA A 170 8.87 -10.21 -33.73
C ALA A 170 8.43 -10.88 -35.04
N THR A 171 8.08 -12.16 -34.97
CA THR A 171 7.67 -12.95 -36.16
C THR A 171 6.18 -12.76 -36.48
N ASP A 172 5.41 -12.20 -35.54
CA ASP A 172 3.99 -11.86 -35.66
C ASP A 172 3.69 -10.51 -34.95
N VAL A 173 2.70 -9.77 -35.43
CA VAL A 173 2.26 -8.47 -34.86
C VAL A 173 1.77 -8.66 -33.42
N ALA A 174 1.21 -9.83 -33.10
CA ALA A 174 0.81 -10.21 -31.75
C ALA A 174 2.00 -10.31 -30.78
N ASP A 175 3.16 -10.81 -31.23
CA ASP A 175 4.36 -10.92 -30.39
C ASP A 175 4.95 -9.54 -30.06
N THR A 176 4.89 -8.60 -31.01
CA THR A 176 5.35 -7.22 -30.81
C THR A 176 4.51 -6.49 -29.76
N LEU A 177 3.20 -6.70 -29.73
CA LEU A 177 2.32 -6.08 -28.74
C LEU A 177 2.46 -6.70 -27.34
N THR A 178 2.99 -7.91 -27.25
CA THR A 178 3.17 -8.65 -25.99
C THR A 178 4.54 -8.38 -25.36
N SER A 179 5.58 -8.08 -26.16
CA SER A 179 6.93 -7.72 -25.67
C SER A 179 7.07 -6.27 -25.16
N LEU A 180 6.04 -5.45 -25.36
CA LEU A 180 5.99 -4.03 -24.95
C LEU A 180 5.23 -3.76 -23.63
N ARG A 181 4.80 -4.80 -22.92
CA ARG A 181 4.23 -4.73 -21.56
C ARG A 181 5.28 -5.02 -20.50
#